data_AF-M4FFE1-F1
#
_entry.id   AF-M4FFE1-F1
#
_cell.length_a   1.000
_cell.length_b   1.000
_cell.length_c   1.000
_cell.angle_alpha   90.00
_cell.angle_beta   90.00
_cell.angle_gamma   90.00
#
_symmetry.space_group_name_H-M   'P 1'
#
loop_
_entity.id
_entity.type
_entity.pdbx_description
1 polymer ?
#
loop_
_entity_poly.entity_id
_entity_poly.type
_entity_poly.pdbx_seq_one_letter_code
_entity_poly.pdbx_strand_id
1 'polypeptide(L)'
;MKSSRVVCPVLMFAQVMGLDYSYTQPSQSDDYGLGNTTESEHCSTEMNIMLDQAEIEASRVQYPPQPEVEFGFPRECYCGGEPVLRTSITGRRFYSCENIDDGDCHVYKCWEEAATEEIKALGTQYALLSDKIDYIAGVSDYESELNQVKDLHYQTELKVTMLEKTVSDLAKKCHGFELGLGVMVLLVMVVSMFVVFN
;
A
#
# COMPACT_ATOMS: atom_id res chain seq x y z
N MET A 1 -4.27 6.72 -61.97
CA MET A 1 -4.23 5.43 -61.24
C MET A 1 -3.29 5.64 -60.05
N LYS A 2 -3.61 5.63 -58.75
CA LYS A 2 -4.79 5.45 -57.89
C LYS A 2 -4.61 6.55 -56.80
N SER A 3 -5.51 7.52 -56.67
CA SER A 3 -6.53 7.56 -55.60
C SER A 3 -6.12 6.91 -54.28
N SER A 4 -5.49 7.68 -53.39
CA SER A 4 -5.57 7.47 -51.95
C SER A 4 -5.93 8.82 -51.32
N ARG A 5 -7.24 9.03 -51.14
CA ARG A 5 -7.73 10.10 -50.26
C ARG A 5 -7.40 9.66 -48.84
N VAL A 6 -6.41 10.30 -48.22
CA VAL A 6 -6.28 10.26 -46.75
C VAL A 6 -7.39 11.16 -46.23
N VAL A 7 -8.56 10.56 -46.05
CA VAL A 7 -9.71 11.22 -45.43
C VAL A 7 -9.38 11.30 -43.95
N CYS A 8 -9.22 12.53 -43.43
CA CYS A 8 -9.12 12.79 -42.00
C CYS A 8 -10.22 12.01 -41.26
N PRO A 9 -9.91 11.29 -40.18
CA PRO A 9 -10.91 10.55 -39.41
C PRO A 9 -12.02 11.46 -38.83
N VAL A 10 -11.80 12.77 -38.76
CA VAL A 10 -12.71 13.77 -38.17
C VAL A 10 -14.07 13.86 -38.88
N LEU A 11 -14.20 13.48 -40.15
CA LEU A 11 -15.49 13.52 -40.86
C LEU A 11 -16.36 12.25 -40.69
N MET A 12 -15.81 11.14 -40.17
CA MET A 12 -16.60 9.92 -39.92
C MET A 12 -17.17 9.85 -38.49
N PHE A 13 -16.57 10.52 -37.51
CA PHE A 13 -17.02 10.42 -36.12
C PHE A 13 -18.27 11.25 -35.79
N ALA A 14 -18.64 12.22 -36.63
CA ALA A 14 -19.80 13.08 -36.37
C ALA A 14 -21.16 12.43 -36.68
N GLN A 15 -21.22 11.28 -37.39
CA GLN A 15 -22.49 10.68 -37.82
C GLN A 15 -22.94 9.46 -36.98
N VAL A 16 -22.08 8.86 -36.14
CA VAL A 16 -22.37 7.53 -35.54
C VAL A 16 -22.68 7.55 -34.03
N MET A 17 -22.40 8.63 -33.30
CA MET A 17 -22.57 8.66 -31.83
C MET A 17 -23.99 9.09 -31.38
N GLY A 18 -25.02 8.66 -32.12
CA GLY A 18 -26.42 8.96 -31.85
C GLY A 18 -27.34 7.74 -31.85
N LEU A 19 -26.80 6.54 -31.56
CA LEU A 19 -27.62 5.34 -31.37
C LEU A 19 -27.68 5.00 -29.88
N ASP A 20 -28.90 5.05 -29.37
CA ASP A 20 -29.31 4.64 -28.03
C ASP A 20 -28.94 3.16 -27.84
N TYR A 21 -27.87 2.90 -27.10
CA TYR A 21 -27.36 1.54 -26.90
C TYR A 21 -28.20 0.85 -25.82
N SER A 22 -29.33 0.28 -26.22
CA SER A 22 -30.20 -0.49 -25.33
C SER A 22 -29.58 -1.86 -25.04
N TYR A 23 -28.89 -1.99 -23.90
CA TYR A 23 -28.41 -3.27 -23.40
C TYR A 23 -29.58 -4.04 -22.79
N THR A 24 -30.08 -5.06 -23.49
CA THR A 24 -31.05 -6.00 -22.90
C THR A 24 -30.25 -7.09 -22.17
N GLN A 25 -30.17 -6.97 -20.85
CA GLN A 25 -29.54 -7.97 -20.00
C GLN A 25 -30.34 -9.28 -20.11
N PRO A 26 -29.75 -10.40 -20.56
CA PRO A 26 -30.45 -11.68 -20.51
C PRO A 26 -30.61 -12.07 -19.04
N SER A 27 -31.85 -12.18 -18.58
CA SER A 27 -32.18 -12.76 -17.28
C SER A 27 -31.75 -14.23 -17.29
N GLN A 28 -30.58 -14.53 -16.71
CA GLN A 28 -30.22 -15.90 -16.38
C GLN A 28 -31.12 -16.34 -15.22
N SER A 29 -32.02 -17.26 -15.53
CA SER A 29 -32.91 -17.93 -14.60
C SER A 29 -32.11 -18.78 -13.62
N ASP A 30 -32.42 -18.62 -12.33
CA ASP A 30 -32.01 -19.52 -11.27
C ASP A 30 -32.69 -20.89 -11.44
N ASP A 31 -31.92 -21.92 -11.80
CA ASP A 31 -32.26 -23.32 -11.53
C ASP A 31 -30.99 -24.09 -11.17
N TYR A 32 -30.48 -23.85 -9.96
CA TYR A 32 -29.50 -24.74 -9.35
C TYR A 32 -30.26 -25.81 -8.57
N GLY A 33 -30.69 -26.84 -9.30
CA GLY A 33 -31.25 -28.06 -8.73
C GLY A 33 -30.25 -28.74 -7.80
N LEU A 34 -30.55 -28.72 -6.51
CA LEU A 34 -29.83 -29.46 -5.47
C LEU A 34 -30.02 -30.98 -5.70
N GLY A 35 -28.92 -31.68 -6.00
CA GLY A 35 -28.88 -33.14 -6.13
C GLY A 35 -27.60 -33.73 -5.55
N ASN A 36 -27.67 -34.14 -4.28
CA ASN A 36 -26.58 -34.84 -3.59
C ASN A 36 -26.29 -36.17 -4.31
N THR A 37 -25.02 -36.49 -4.61
CA THR A 37 -24.34 -37.77 -4.30
C THR A 37 -23.15 -38.08 -5.24
N THR A 38 -22.10 -38.65 -4.63
CA THR A 38 -20.98 -39.41 -5.20
C THR A 38 -19.79 -38.66 -5.84
N GLU A 39 -18.62 -38.96 -5.27
CA GLU A 39 -17.28 -38.64 -5.72
C GLU A 39 -17.04 -39.17 -7.15
N SER A 40 -17.35 -38.40 -8.21
CA SER A 40 -16.96 -38.79 -9.57
C SER A 40 -16.93 -37.67 -10.63
N GLU A 41 -17.36 -36.44 -10.33
CA GLU A 41 -17.43 -35.35 -11.34
C GLU A 41 -16.42 -34.22 -11.13
N HIS A 42 -15.46 -34.38 -10.20
CA HIS A 42 -14.42 -33.35 -9.99
C HIS A 42 -13.40 -33.30 -11.15
N CYS A 43 -13.17 -34.42 -11.85
CA CYS A 43 -12.12 -34.52 -12.88
C CYS A 43 -12.49 -33.81 -14.20
N SER A 44 -13.75 -33.88 -14.63
CA SER A 44 -14.17 -33.27 -15.91
C SER A 44 -14.21 -31.74 -15.85
N THR A 45 -14.69 -31.16 -14.75
CA THR A 45 -14.77 -29.71 -14.60
C THR A 45 -13.37 -29.08 -14.51
N GLU A 46 -12.46 -29.70 -13.78
CA GLU A 46 -11.06 -29.24 -13.68
C GLU A 46 -10.31 -29.35 -15.02
N MET A 47 -10.57 -30.42 -15.78
CA MET A 47 -10.02 -30.59 -17.13
C MET A 47 -10.55 -29.53 -18.10
N ASN A 48 -11.84 -29.21 -18.05
CA ASN A 48 -12.43 -28.15 -18.89
C ASN A 48 -11.84 -26.78 -18.55
N ILE A 49 -11.66 -26.47 -17.26
CA ILE A 49 -11.02 -25.22 -16.81
C ILE A 49 -9.57 -25.13 -17.33
N MET A 50 -8.82 -26.22 -17.25
CA MET A 50 -7.43 -26.25 -17.72
C MET A 50 -7.32 -26.07 -19.24
N LEU A 51 -8.28 -26.62 -20.00
CA LEU A 51 -8.33 -26.48 -21.46
C LEU A 51 -8.70 -25.05 -21.87
N ASP A 52 -9.71 -24.46 -21.24
CA ASP A 52 -10.10 -23.06 -21.44
C ASP A 52 -8.92 -22.12 -21.13
N GLN A 53 -8.20 -22.39 -20.03
CA GLN A 53 -7.06 -21.58 -19.63
C GLN A 53 -5.89 -21.71 -20.61
N ALA A 54 -5.65 -22.91 -21.15
CA ALA A 54 -4.66 -23.13 -22.21
C ALA A 54 -5.05 -22.46 -23.54
N GLU A 55 -6.33 -22.42 -23.89
CA GLU A 55 -6.83 -21.73 -25.09
C GLU A 55 -6.75 -20.20 -24.95
N ILE A 56 -7.01 -19.66 -23.75
CA ILE A 56 -6.81 -18.24 -23.42
C ILE A 56 -5.32 -17.88 -23.47
N GLU A 57 -4.42 -18.74 -22.97
CA GLU A 57 -2.98 -18.50 -23.07
C GLU A 57 -2.46 -18.61 -24.49
N ALA A 58 -2.94 -19.57 -25.29
CA ALA A 58 -2.57 -19.71 -26.69
C ALA A 58 -3.08 -18.56 -27.56
N SER A 59 -4.21 -17.94 -27.18
CA SER A 59 -4.80 -16.77 -27.83
C SER A 59 -4.34 -15.44 -27.21
N ARG A 60 -3.38 -15.46 -26.27
CA ARG A 60 -2.87 -14.24 -25.63
C ARG A 60 -2.05 -13.43 -26.64
N VAL A 61 -2.75 -12.56 -27.38
CA VAL A 61 -2.15 -11.59 -28.29
C VAL A 61 -1.24 -10.67 -27.48
N GLN A 62 0.07 -10.80 -27.68
CA GLN A 62 1.02 -9.85 -27.13
C GLN A 62 0.94 -8.56 -27.94
N TYR A 63 0.18 -7.61 -27.42
CA TYR A 63 0.09 -6.29 -28.01
C TYR A 63 1.47 -5.63 -27.96
N PRO A 64 1.95 -5.03 -29.07
CA PRO A 64 3.15 -4.22 -29.04
C PRO A 64 2.99 -3.14 -27.95
N PRO A 65 4.09 -2.72 -27.28
CA PRO A 65 4.04 -1.64 -26.32
C PRO A 65 3.34 -0.46 -26.98
N GLN A 66 2.26 0.00 -26.38
CA GLN A 66 1.51 1.10 -26.96
C GLN A 66 2.47 2.28 -27.11
N PRO A 67 2.42 3.00 -28.25
CA PRO A 67 3.17 4.24 -28.38
C PRO A 67 2.84 5.09 -27.16
N GLU A 68 3.84 5.80 -26.63
CA GLU A 68 3.68 6.74 -25.53
C GLU A 68 2.64 7.80 -25.94
N VAL A 69 1.36 7.49 -25.71
CA VAL A 69 0.28 8.47 -25.80
C VAL A 69 0.61 9.46 -24.71
N GLU A 70 0.91 10.69 -25.11
CA GLU A 70 1.14 11.78 -24.17
C GLU A 70 -0.20 12.07 -23.48
N PHE A 71 -0.42 11.37 -22.36
CA PHE A 71 -1.58 11.55 -21.50
C PHE A 71 -1.48 12.90 -20.79
N GLY A 72 -2.61 13.60 -20.72
CA GLY A 72 -2.72 14.90 -20.08
C GLY A 72 -2.68 16.10 -21.02
N PHE A 73 -2.22 17.24 -20.53
CA PHE A 73 -2.27 18.48 -21.31
C PHE A 73 -1.22 18.48 -22.43
N PRO A 74 -1.60 18.75 -23.69
CA PRO A 74 -0.64 18.82 -24.79
C PRO A 74 0.37 19.96 -24.54
N ARG A 75 1.67 19.66 -24.65
CA ARG A 75 2.75 20.63 -24.42
C ARG A 75 3.29 21.22 -25.72
N GLU A 76 3.36 20.40 -26.76
CA GLU A 76 3.70 20.83 -28.12
C GLU A 76 2.75 20.22 -29.14
N CYS A 77 2.62 20.87 -30.29
CA CYS A 77 1.99 20.29 -31.47
C CYS A 77 3.01 19.47 -32.25
N TYR A 78 2.55 18.52 -33.07
CA TYR A 78 3.41 17.71 -33.95
C TYR A 78 4.22 18.53 -34.97
N CYS A 79 3.83 19.77 -35.25
CA CYS A 79 4.60 20.71 -36.08
C CYS A 79 5.68 21.48 -35.29
N GLY A 80 5.84 21.21 -34.00
CA GLY A 80 6.73 21.95 -33.08
C GLY A 80 6.16 23.28 -32.58
N GLY A 81 4.92 23.63 -32.94
CA GLY A 81 4.23 24.83 -32.47
C GLY A 81 3.58 24.66 -31.09
N GLU A 82 3.33 25.77 -30.39
CA GLU A 82 2.65 25.75 -29.09
C GLU A 82 1.12 25.54 -29.26
N PRO A 83 0.50 24.60 -28.53
CA PRO A 83 -0.95 24.38 -28.58
C PRO A 83 -1.72 25.54 -27.94
N VAL A 84 -2.68 26.10 -28.69
CA VAL A 84 -3.52 27.21 -28.24
C VAL A 84 -4.86 26.69 -27.72
N LEU A 85 -5.24 27.13 -26.52
CA LEU A 85 -6.56 26.85 -25.94
C LEU A 85 -7.63 27.75 -26.57
N ARG A 86 -8.58 27.15 -27.28
CA ARG A 86 -9.73 27.85 -27.87
C ARG A 86 -11.02 27.47 -27.15
N THR A 87 -11.98 28.39 -27.19
CA THR A 87 -13.33 28.18 -26.64
C THR A 87 -14.32 28.13 -27.78
N SER A 88 -15.14 27.07 -27.83
CA SER A 88 -16.22 26.93 -28.80
C SER A 88 -17.34 27.93 -28.52
N ILE A 89 -18.22 28.12 -29.50
CA ILE A 89 -19.46 28.90 -29.33
C ILE A 89 -20.37 28.33 -28.22
N THR A 90 -20.23 27.04 -27.93
CA THR A 90 -20.96 26.33 -26.87
C THR A 90 -20.25 26.41 -25.51
N GLY A 91 -19.15 27.14 -25.41
CA GLY A 91 -18.36 27.32 -24.18
C GLY A 91 -17.39 26.17 -23.85
N ARG A 92 -17.29 25.15 -24.72
CA ARG A 92 -16.36 24.04 -24.54
C ARG A 92 -14.94 24.46 -24.92
N ARG A 93 -13.95 24.08 -24.12
CA ARG A 93 -12.55 24.43 -24.37
C ARG A 93 -11.79 23.27 -25.00
N PHE A 94 -10.94 23.56 -25.99
CA PHE A 94 -10.14 22.57 -26.67
C PHE A 94 -8.78 23.16 -27.07
N TYR A 95 -7.74 22.34 -27.04
CA TYR A 95 -6.42 22.66 -27.55
C TYR A 95 -6.39 22.48 -29.07
N SER A 96 -5.77 23.42 -29.78
CA SER A 96 -5.62 23.39 -31.24
C SER A 96 -4.33 24.08 -31.66
N CYS A 97 -3.74 23.69 -32.79
CA CYS A 97 -2.64 24.43 -33.40
C CYS A 97 -3.13 25.70 -34.11
N GLU A 98 -2.25 26.66 -34.37
CA GLU A 98 -2.54 27.82 -35.25
C GLU A 98 -2.46 27.44 -36.74
N ASN A 99 -1.64 26.45 -37.08
CA ASN A 99 -1.25 26.10 -38.44
C ASN A 99 -2.10 24.97 -39.07
N ILE A 100 -3.38 24.87 -38.71
CA ILE A 100 -4.26 23.73 -39.04
C ILE A 100 -4.46 23.52 -40.56
N ASP A 101 -4.14 24.52 -41.37
CA ASP A 101 -4.39 24.59 -42.81
C ASP A 101 -3.23 24.11 -43.69
N ASP A 102 -2.10 23.69 -43.12
CA ASP A 102 -0.94 23.18 -43.87
C ASP A 102 -1.14 21.76 -44.44
N GLY A 103 -2.22 21.08 -44.06
CA GLY A 103 -2.56 19.72 -44.52
C GLY A 103 -1.90 18.59 -43.73
N ASP A 104 -1.14 18.90 -42.67
CA ASP A 104 -0.55 17.93 -41.76
C ASP A 104 -1.44 17.63 -40.53
N CYS A 105 -1.06 16.62 -39.74
CA CYS A 105 -1.77 16.28 -38.50
C CYS A 105 -1.39 17.24 -37.37
N HIS A 106 -2.38 17.95 -36.82
CA HIS A 106 -2.21 18.87 -35.70
C HIS A 106 -2.89 18.39 -34.43
N VAL A 107 -2.43 18.90 -33.29
CA VAL A 107 -3.03 18.64 -31.99
C VAL A 107 -4.48 19.13 -31.95
N TYR A 108 -5.38 18.24 -31.55
CA TYR A 108 -6.77 18.56 -31.21
C TYR A 108 -7.17 17.72 -30.00
N LYS A 109 -7.39 18.36 -28.85
CA LYS A 109 -7.74 17.66 -27.61
C LYS A 109 -8.73 18.47 -26.79
N CYS A 110 -9.79 17.83 -26.29
CA CYS A 110 -10.73 18.51 -25.41
C CYS A 110 -10.07 18.81 -24.06
N TRP A 111 -10.31 20.00 -23.50
CA TRP A 111 -9.77 20.37 -22.20
C TRP A 111 -10.29 19.45 -21.07
N GLU A 112 -11.55 19.03 -21.15
CA GLU A 112 -12.16 18.13 -20.16
C GLU A 112 -11.49 16.75 -20.15
N GLU A 113 -11.15 16.23 -21.33
CA GLU A 113 -10.44 14.96 -21.49
C GLU A 113 -9.01 15.06 -20.94
N ALA A 114 -8.27 16.11 -21.32
CA ALA A 114 -6.92 16.34 -20.81
C ALA A 114 -6.91 16.53 -19.28
N ALA A 115 -7.87 17.28 -18.73
CA ALA A 115 -7.98 17.48 -17.29
C ALA A 115 -8.34 16.18 -16.56
N THR A 116 -9.23 15.36 -17.12
CA THR A 116 -9.61 14.07 -16.52
C THR A 116 -8.44 13.09 -16.52
N GLU A 117 -7.64 13.06 -17.58
CA GLU A 117 -6.42 12.24 -17.65
C GLU A 117 -5.40 12.64 -16.59
N GLU A 118 -5.15 13.94 -16.42
CA GLU A 118 -4.24 14.47 -15.39
C GLU A 118 -4.74 14.16 -13.98
N ILE A 119 -6.03 14.36 -13.72
CA ILE A 119 -6.65 14.03 -12.42
C ILE A 119 -6.54 12.53 -12.14
N LYS A 120 -6.75 11.68 -13.15
CA LYS A 120 -6.63 10.23 -13.01
C LYS A 120 -5.18 9.82 -12.73
N ALA A 121 -4.21 10.42 -13.42
CA ALA A 121 -2.79 10.21 -13.18
C ALA A 121 -2.40 10.62 -11.75
N LEU A 122 -2.82 11.81 -11.31
CA LEU A 122 -2.59 12.30 -9.95
C LEU A 122 -3.31 11.48 -8.88
N GLY A 123 -4.51 10.95 -9.18
CA GLY A 123 -5.29 10.12 -8.26
C GLY A 123 -4.55 8.84 -7.84
N THR A 124 -3.80 8.22 -8.75
CA THR A 124 -2.98 7.03 -8.43
C THR A 124 -1.84 7.37 -7.45
N GLN A 125 -1.21 8.53 -7.59
CA GLN A 125 -0.17 9.00 -6.69
C GLN A 125 -0.72 9.38 -5.31
N TYR A 126 -1.94 9.94 -5.27
CA TYR A 126 -2.62 10.27 -4.01
C TYR A 126 -3.00 9.01 -3.22
N ALA A 127 -3.44 7.94 -3.90
CA ALA A 127 -3.72 6.66 -3.25
C ALA A 127 -2.47 6.08 -2.56
N LEU A 128 -1.32 6.08 -3.25
CA LEU A 128 -0.05 5.62 -2.69
C LEU A 128 0.44 6.50 -1.52
N LEU A 129 0.19 7.80 -1.57
CA LEU A 129 0.53 8.72 -0.49
C LEU A 129 -0.39 8.54 0.74
N SER A 130 -1.67 8.23 0.52
CA SER A 130 -2.62 7.89 1.58
C SER A 130 -2.17 6.65 2.36
N ASP A 131 -1.81 5.58 1.64
CA ASP A 131 -1.31 4.34 2.26
C ASP A 131 -0.06 4.58 3.12
N LYS A 132 0.82 5.50 2.69
CA LYS A 132 2.01 5.89 3.47
C LYS A 132 1.66 6.65 4.75
N ILE A 133 0.63 7.52 4.72
CA ILE A 133 0.16 8.24 5.91
C ILE A 133 -0.41 7.24 6.92
N ASP A 134 -1.18 6.25 6.47
CA ASP A 134 -1.75 5.22 7.33
C ASP A 134 -0.65 4.33 7.95
N TYR A 135 0.39 3.98 7.18
CA TYR A 135 1.57 3.28 7.70
C TYR A 135 2.28 4.10 8.80
N ILE A 136 2.47 5.41 8.58
CA ILE A 136 3.09 6.30 9.58
C ILE A 136 2.23 6.42 10.84
N ALA A 137 0.89 6.45 10.70
CA ALA A 137 -0.01 6.46 11.84
C ALA A 137 0.19 5.19 12.71
N GLY A 138 0.32 4.02 12.09
CA GLY A 138 0.65 2.78 12.79
C GLY A 138 2.02 2.77 13.47
N VAL A 139 3.00 3.53 12.95
CA VAL A 139 4.31 3.69 13.62
C VAL A 139 4.19 4.43 14.95
N SER A 140 3.24 5.35 15.09
CA SER A 140 3.03 6.10 16.34
C SER A 140 2.58 5.22 17.50
N ASP A 141 1.86 4.13 17.21
CA ASP A 141 1.42 3.18 18.23
C ASP A 141 2.62 2.48 18.89
N TYR A 142 3.66 2.15 18.11
CA TYR A 142 4.91 1.59 18.64
C TYR A 142 5.70 2.59 19.50
N GLU A 143 5.61 3.89 19.22
CA GLU A 143 6.25 4.92 20.04
C GLU A 143 5.63 5.00 21.45
N SER A 144 4.31 4.79 21.55
CA SER A 144 3.60 4.70 22.83
C SER A 144 4.06 3.50 23.66
N GLU A 145 4.15 2.31 23.03
CA GLU A 145 4.67 1.11 23.70
C GLU A 145 6.12 1.30 24.17
N LEU A 146 6.97 1.92 23.34
CA LEU A 146 8.35 2.23 23.69
C LEU A 146 8.43 3.15 24.91
N ASN A 147 7.55 4.14 25.01
CA ASN A 147 7.50 5.05 26.15
C ASN A 147 7.04 4.32 27.43
N GLN A 148 6.08 3.39 27.33
CA GLN A 148 5.68 2.56 28.47
C GLN A 148 6.84 1.66 28.94
N VAL A 149 7.58 1.04 28.01
CA VAL A 149 8.75 0.22 28.34
C VAL A 149 9.84 1.05 29.02
N LYS A 150 10.09 2.28 28.54
CA LYS A 150 11.04 3.20 29.17
C LYS A 150 10.64 3.58 30.60
N ASP A 151 9.36 3.87 30.83
CA ASP A 151 8.88 4.20 32.19
C ASP A 151 9.00 3.00 33.13
N LEU A 152 8.65 1.80 32.64
CA LEU A 152 8.81 0.56 33.41
C LEU A 152 10.28 0.27 33.74
N HIS A 153 11.19 0.51 32.79
CA HIS A 153 12.63 0.35 33.00
C HIS A 153 13.13 1.33 34.07
N TYR A 154 12.74 2.61 34.00
CA TYR A 154 13.10 3.62 35.00
C TYR A 154 12.59 3.25 36.41
N GLN A 155 11.35 2.78 36.52
CA GLN A 155 10.78 2.28 37.77
C GLN A 155 11.55 1.08 38.33
N THR A 156 12.03 0.20 37.45
CA THR A 156 12.80 -0.99 37.84
C THR A 156 14.17 -0.60 38.38
N GLU A 157 14.89 0.30 37.71
CA GLU A 157 16.18 0.84 38.17
C GLU A 157 16.04 1.50 39.56
N LEU A 158 14.98 2.29 39.79
CA LEU A 158 14.68 2.86 41.10
C LEU A 158 14.47 1.79 42.19
N LYS A 159 13.75 0.71 41.87
CA LYS A 159 13.56 -0.41 42.82
C LYS A 159 14.86 -1.16 43.09
N VAL A 160 15.70 -1.36 42.08
CA VAL A 160 17.02 -2.00 42.22
C VAL A 160 17.90 -1.20 43.17
N THR A 161 18.00 0.11 42.99
CA THR A 161 18.82 0.97 43.88
C THR A 161 18.33 0.96 45.34
N MET A 162 17.01 0.92 45.56
CA MET A 162 16.46 0.75 46.92
C MET A 162 16.81 -0.62 47.51
N LEU A 163 16.68 -1.68 46.71
CA LEU A 163 17.05 -3.04 47.09
C LEU A 163 18.54 -3.13 47.45
N GLU A 164 19.42 -2.59 46.63
CA GLU A 164 20.87 -2.56 46.88
C GLU A 164 21.22 -1.90 48.22
N LYS A 165 20.54 -0.80 48.56
CA LYS A 165 20.71 -0.14 49.86
C LYS A 165 20.30 -1.05 51.02
N THR A 166 19.14 -1.70 50.90
CA THR A 166 18.65 -2.62 51.95
C THR A 166 19.53 -3.86 52.12
N VAL A 167 20.04 -4.43 51.01
CA VAL A 167 21.00 -5.54 51.03
C VAL A 167 22.30 -5.11 51.69
N SER A 168 22.81 -3.92 51.39
CA SER A 168 24.02 -3.36 52.01
C SER A 168 23.88 -3.17 53.53
N ASP A 169 22.71 -2.70 53.98
CA ASP A 169 22.43 -2.53 55.41
C ASP A 169 22.28 -3.86 56.14
N LEU A 170 21.68 -4.86 55.50
CA LEU A 170 21.60 -6.22 56.04
C LEU A 170 22.98 -6.88 56.13
N ALA A 171 23.82 -6.75 55.09
CA ALA A 171 25.18 -7.28 55.09
C ALA A 171 26.02 -6.74 56.25
N LYS A 172 25.92 -5.43 56.52
CA LYS A 172 26.59 -4.81 57.69
C LYS A 172 26.11 -5.38 59.02
N LYS A 173 24.80 -5.62 59.18
CA LYS A 173 24.23 -6.21 60.39
C LYS A 173 24.66 -7.66 60.58
N CYS A 174 24.68 -8.45 59.51
CA CYS A 174 25.15 -9.84 59.54
C CYS A 174 26.62 -9.93 59.94
N HIS A 175 27.50 -9.07 59.40
CA HIS A 175 28.90 -9.02 59.80
C HIS A 175 29.07 -8.68 61.29
N GLY A 176 28.24 -7.79 61.83
CA GLY A 176 28.20 -7.51 63.27
C GLY A 176 27.76 -8.71 64.12
N PHE A 177 26.75 -9.45 63.65
CA PHE A 177 26.24 -10.65 64.32
C PHE A 177 27.26 -11.79 64.32
N GLU A 178 27.98 -11.99 63.22
CA GLU A 178 29.03 -13.00 63.08
C GLU A 178 30.20 -12.74 64.04
N LEU A 179 30.68 -11.49 64.13
CA LEU A 179 31.67 -11.09 65.14
C LEU A 179 31.17 -11.34 66.57
N GLY A 180 29.91 -10.99 66.86
CA GLY A 180 29.30 -11.22 68.17
C GLY A 180 29.24 -12.70 68.55
N LEU A 181 28.79 -13.56 67.63
CA LEU A 181 28.78 -15.02 67.81
C LEU A 181 30.20 -15.57 68.05
N GLY A 182 31.19 -15.11 67.28
CA GLY A 182 32.59 -15.53 67.46
C GLY A 182 33.13 -15.19 68.85
N VAL A 183 32.87 -13.97 69.34
CA VAL A 183 33.26 -13.54 70.70
C VAL A 183 32.53 -14.36 71.77
N MET A 184 31.23 -14.60 71.61
CA MET A 184 30.45 -15.39 72.56
C MET A 184 30.97 -16.83 72.67
N VAL A 185 31.31 -17.47 71.55
CA VAL A 185 31.90 -18.82 71.54
C VAL A 185 33.27 -18.82 72.24
N LEU A 186 34.12 -17.82 71.96
CA LEU A 186 35.43 -17.69 72.63
C LEU A 186 35.30 -17.51 74.14
N LEU A 187 34.35 -16.71 74.61
CA LEU A 187 34.10 -16.53 76.05
C LEU A 187 33.71 -17.85 76.73
N VAL A 188 32.82 -18.62 76.12
CA VAL A 188 32.43 -19.95 76.63
C VAL A 188 33.64 -20.90 76.66
N MET A 189 34.48 -20.87 75.63
CA MET A 189 35.74 -21.65 75.60
C MET A 189 36.68 -21.25 76.73
N VAL A 190 36.85 -19.96 77.01
CA VAL A 190 37.72 -19.48 78.11
C VAL A 190 37.16 -19.90 79.47
N VAL A 191 35.86 -19.69 79.72
CA VAL A 191 35.22 -20.07 80.99
C VAL A 191 35.32 -21.58 81.23
N SER A 192 35.06 -22.40 80.23
CA SER A 192 35.20 -23.86 80.36
C SER A 192 36.63 -24.28 80.71
N MET A 193 37.66 -23.62 80.15
CA MET A 193 39.05 -23.86 80.55
C MET A 193 39.31 -23.49 82.02
N PHE A 194 38.87 -22.32 82.48
CA PHE A 194 39.05 -21.91 83.89
C PHE A 194 38.41 -22.87 84.89
N VAL A 195 37.28 -23.48 84.54
CA VAL A 195 36.60 -24.49 85.38
C VAL A 195 37.37 -25.82 85.39
N VAL A 196 38.03 -26.19 84.31
CA VAL A 196 38.84 -27.42 84.24
C VAL A 196 40.17 -27.28 84.99
N PHE A 197 40.73 -26.07 85.06
CA PHE A 197 42.02 -25.80 85.71
C PHE A 197 41.92 -25.35 87.19
N ASN A 198 40.71 -25.10 87.72
CA ASN A 198 40.46 -24.93 89.16
C ASN A 198 40.09 -26.27 89.79
#